data_AF-A0A7S1KQU8-F1
#
_entry.id   AF-A0A7S1KQU8-F1
#
_cell.length_a   1.000
_cell.length_b   1.000
_cell.length_c   1.000
_cell.angle_alpha   90.00
_cell.angle_beta   90.00
_cell.angle_gamma   90.00
#
_symmetry.space_group_name_H-M   'P 1'
#
loop_
_entity.id
_entity.type
_entity.pdbx_description
1 polymer ?
#
loop_
_entity_poly.entity_id
_entity_poly.type
_entity_poly.pdbx_seq_one_letter_code
_entity_poly.pdbx_strand_id
1 'polypeptide(L)'
;MGQEQSLTLNDSQLRELEQETSFSQPEIKRLFKGFKKLDEDGNGKISFDEIMQVSELAQSPLVKRLISMFDEDQDGTVDFQEFIGLFNIFKASNGDTTSKDKLEVLFKVYDIDNDGFISNGELFLVLKMMVGNNLSDEQLQQIVDKTILEGDLDGDGKISFEEFKGILRTQADLGDKMRIDL
;
A
#
# COMPACT_ATOMS: atom_id res chain seq x y z
N MET A 1 -35.15 14.67 3.09
CA MET A 1 -34.92 13.93 4.34
C MET A 1 -34.57 12.50 3.95
N GLY A 2 -33.32 12.25 3.55
CA GLY A 2 -32.82 10.90 3.33
C GLY A 2 -32.40 10.35 4.67
N GLN A 3 -32.89 9.17 5.05
CA GLN A 3 -32.46 8.49 6.26
C GLN A 3 -31.01 8.03 6.03
N GLU A 4 -30.06 8.59 6.77
CA GLU A 4 -28.70 8.06 6.89
C GLU A 4 -28.81 6.63 7.44
N GLN A 5 -28.68 5.63 6.56
CA GLN A 5 -28.44 4.26 7.00
C GLN A 5 -27.01 4.24 7.54
N SER A 6 -26.84 4.49 8.84
CA SER A 6 -25.53 4.38 9.47
C SER A 6 -25.01 2.97 9.23
N LEU A 7 -23.89 2.84 8.52
CA LEU A 7 -23.21 1.56 8.31
C LEU A 7 -23.01 0.89 9.68
N THR A 8 -23.52 -0.32 9.92
CA THR A 8 -23.32 -1.01 11.20
C THR A 8 -22.73 -2.39 10.98
N LEU A 9 -21.61 -2.68 11.65
CA LEU A 9 -21.10 -4.04 11.79
C LEU A 9 -22.04 -4.86 12.67
N ASN A 10 -22.60 -5.94 12.10
CA ASN A 10 -23.37 -6.90 12.86
C ASN A 10 -22.47 -7.97 13.52
N ASP A 11 -23.03 -8.74 14.46
CA ASP A 11 -22.29 -9.76 15.22
C ASP A 11 -21.72 -10.89 14.35
N SER A 12 -22.34 -11.17 13.19
CA SER A 12 -21.83 -12.19 12.26
C SER A 12 -20.60 -11.68 11.52
N GLN A 13 -20.66 -10.46 10.96
CA GLN A 13 -19.53 -9.79 10.30
C GLN A 13 -18.35 -9.61 11.26
N LEU A 14 -18.61 -9.25 12.52
CA LEU A 14 -17.55 -9.12 13.54
C LEU A 14 -16.82 -10.45 13.79
N ARG A 15 -17.55 -11.57 13.80
CA ARG A 15 -16.96 -12.90 14.01
C ARG A 15 -16.20 -13.40 12.79
N GLU A 16 -16.68 -13.09 11.60
CA GLU A 16 -16.01 -13.40 10.33
C GLU A 16 -14.67 -12.66 10.25
N LEU A 17 -14.69 -11.33 10.46
CA LEU A 17 -13.47 -10.51 10.49
C LEU A 17 -12.47 -10.94 11.58
N GLU A 18 -12.94 -11.40 12.73
CA GLU A 18 -12.07 -11.93 13.80
C GLU A 18 -11.43 -13.29 13.42
N GLN A 19 -12.04 -14.05 12.50
CA GLN A 19 -11.46 -15.30 11.99
C GLN A 19 -10.50 -15.06 10.83
N GLU A 20 -10.75 -14.04 10.02
CA GLU A 20 -9.98 -13.71 8.83
C GLU A 20 -8.78 -12.79 9.12
N THR A 21 -8.82 -12.06 10.24
CA THR A 21 -7.79 -11.10 10.61
C THR A 21 -7.17 -11.42 11.97
N SER A 22 -6.01 -10.85 12.22
CA SER A 22 -5.32 -10.90 13.52
C SER A 22 -5.95 -9.95 14.56
N PHE A 23 -7.09 -9.33 14.26
CA PHE A 23 -7.76 -8.39 15.17
C PHE A 23 -8.82 -9.06 16.02
N SER A 24 -8.82 -8.71 17.31
CA SER A 24 -9.92 -9.03 18.21
C SER A 24 -11.15 -8.15 17.92
N GLN A 25 -12.36 -8.62 18.26
CA GLN A 25 -13.58 -7.81 18.10
C GLN A 25 -13.51 -6.38 18.65
N PRO A 26 -12.89 -6.09 19.81
CA PRO A 26 -12.70 -4.72 20.28
C PRO A 26 -11.82 -3.86 19.36
N GLU A 27 -10.80 -4.44 18.73
CA GLU A 27 -9.93 -3.75 17.78
C GLU A 27 -10.65 -3.50 16.46
N ILE A 28 -11.39 -4.50 15.95
CA ILE A 28 -12.23 -4.36 14.76
C ILE A 28 -13.23 -3.20 14.93
N LYS A 29 -13.89 -3.13 16.09
CA LYS A 29 -14.81 -2.02 16.42
C LYS A 29 -14.11 -0.66 16.46
N ARG A 30 -12.84 -0.60 16.91
CA ARG A 30 -12.04 0.63 16.90
C ARG A 30 -11.67 1.04 15.48
N LEU A 31 -11.23 0.10 14.64
CA LEU A 31 -10.93 0.33 13.23
C LEU A 31 -12.18 0.82 12.49
N PHE A 32 -13.33 0.18 12.70
CA PHE A 32 -14.60 0.59 12.11
C PHE A 32 -15.03 2.00 12.53
N LYS A 33 -14.77 2.37 13.79
CA LYS A 33 -15.00 3.74 14.25
C LYS A 33 -14.04 4.75 13.60
N GLY A 34 -12.82 4.34 13.29
CA GLY A 34 -11.86 5.13 12.51
C GLY A 34 -12.33 5.31 11.07
N PHE A 35 -12.71 4.21 10.41
CA PHE A 35 -13.29 4.18 9.06
C PHE A 35 -14.45 5.16 8.91
N LYS A 36 -15.44 5.09 9.82
CA LYS A 36 -16.60 6.01 9.82
C LYS A 36 -16.27 7.50 10.01
N LYS A 37 -15.08 7.82 10.51
CA LYS A 37 -14.65 9.22 10.63
C LYS A 37 -14.03 9.73 9.33
N LEU A 38 -13.57 8.82 8.48
CA LEU A 38 -12.99 9.11 7.17
C LEU A 38 -14.09 9.14 6.10
N ASP A 39 -15.04 8.21 6.19
CA ASP A 39 -16.28 8.19 5.38
C ASP A 39 -17.20 9.34 5.81
N GLU A 40 -17.01 10.52 5.21
CA GLU A 40 -17.74 11.76 5.53
C GLU A 40 -19.15 11.76 4.94
N ASP A 41 -19.32 11.19 3.76
CA ASP A 41 -20.61 11.12 3.08
C ASP A 41 -21.47 9.93 3.55
N GLY A 42 -20.88 8.99 4.28
CA GLY A 42 -21.55 7.84 4.88
C GLY A 42 -21.93 6.77 3.85
N ASN A 43 -21.30 6.75 2.68
CA ASN A 43 -21.60 5.79 1.61
C ASN A 43 -21.06 4.38 1.89
N GLY A 44 -20.25 4.22 2.95
CA GLY A 44 -19.67 2.95 3.36
C GLY A 44 -18.36 2.59 2.66
N LYS A 45 -17.78 3.54 1.93
CA LYS A 45 -16.49 3.49 1.26
C LYS A 45 -15.74 4.79 1.52
N ILE A 46 -14.42 4.74 1.52
CA ILE A 46 -13.58 5.91 1.66
C ILE A 46 -13.05 6.27 0.28
N SER A 47 -13.45 7.44 -0.20
CA SER A 47 -12.97 8.01 -1.46
C SER A 47 -11.59 8.63 -1.32
N PHE A 48 -10.93 8.84 -2.46
CA PHE A 48 -9.67 9.56 -2.52
C PHE A 48 -9.75 10.95 -1.88
N ASP A 49 -10.83 11.69 -2.17
CA ASP A 49 -11.03 13.04 -1.66
C ASP A 49 -11.15 13.05 -0.13
N GLU A 50 -11.87 12.09 0.45
CA GLU A 50 -12.01 11.93 1.91
C GLU A 50 -10.66 11.64 2.60
N ILE A 51 -9.79 10.84 1.99
CA ILE A 51 -8.44 10.60 2.53
C ILE A 51 -7.57 11.85 2.44
N MET A 52 -7.71 12.65 1.38
CA MET A 52 -6.98 13.91 1.24
C MET A 52 -7.43 14.98 2.25
N GLN A 53 -8.59 14.84 2.87
CA GLN A 53 -8.99 15.73 3.96
C GLN A 53 -8.19 15.46 5.24
N VAL A 54 -7.61 14.26 5.38
CA VAL A 54 -6.70 13.92 6.48
C VAL A 54 -5.36 14.58 6.22
N SER A 55 -5.13 15.71 6.89
CA SER A 55 -3.97 16.60 6.64
C SER A 55 -2.61 15.91 6.77
N GLU A 56 -2.49 14.86 7.59
CA GLU A 56 -1.26 14.08 7.74
C GLU A 56 -1.02 13.10 6.56
N LEU A 57 -2.09 12.58 5.95
CA LEU A 57 -2.00 11.64 4.83
C LEU A 57 -1.87 12.37 3.49
N ALA A 58 -2.49 13.54 3.35
CA ALA A 58 -2.47 14.33 2.12
C ALA A 58 -1.07 14.78 1.67
N GLN A 59 -0.10 14.83 2.58
CA GLN A 59 1.26 15.27 2.27
C GLN A 59 2.16 14.17 1.70
N SER A 60 1.78 12.89 1.83
CA SER A 60 2.57 11.78 1.32
C SER A 60 2.14 11.42 -0.10
N PRO A 61 3.01 11.57 -1.12
CA PRO A 61 2.72 11.16 -2.50
C PRO A 61 2.37 9.67 -2.60
N LEU A 62 2.87 8.87 -1.65
CA LEU A 62 2.65 7.43 -1.57
C LEU A 62 1.26 7.07 -1.05
N VAL A 63 0.53 7.99 -0.41
CA VAL A 63 -0.84 7.71 0.05
C VAL A 63 -1.76 7.37 -1.11
N LYS A 64 -1.59 8.02 -2.28
CA LYS A 64 -2.33 7.62 -3.49
C LYS A 64 -2.06 6.18 -3.87
N ARG A 65 -0.79 5.76 -3.76
CA ARG A 65 -0.36 4.43 -4.15
C ARG A 65 -0.84 3.39 -3.15
N LEU A 66 -0.75 3.70 -1.86
CA LEU A 66 -1.34 2.90 -0.78
C LEU A 66 -2.84 2.68 -1.04
N ILE A 67 -3.62 3.73 -1.29
CA ILE A 67 -5.05 3.59 -1.62
C ILE A 67 -5.26 2.65 -2.80
N SER A 68 -4.54 2.84 -3.91
CA SER A 68 -4.67 1.99 -5.09
C SER A 68 -4.24 0.53 -4.89
N MET A 69 -3.50 0.23 -3.82
CA MET A 69 -3.16 -1.15 -3.47
C MET A 69 -4.25 -1.84 -2.66
N PHE A 70 -5.12 -1.06 -2.01
CA PHE A 70 -6.18 -1.59 -1.14
C PHE A 70 -7.54 -1.60 -1.82
N ASP A 71 -7.72 -0.75 -2.82
CA ASP A 71 -8.81 -0.83 -3.80
C ASP A 71 -8.63 -2.09 -4.67
N GLU A 72 -9.00 -3.25 -4.13
CA GLU A 72 -8.84 -4.56 -4.78
C GLU A 72 -9.80 -4.71 -5.96
N ASP A 73 -10.99 -4.09 -5.86
CA ASP A 73 -11.99 -4.09 -6.93
C ASP A 73 -11.79 -2.98 -7.97
N GLN A 74 -10.81 -2.09 -7.76
CA GLN A 74 -10.40 -0.98 -8.62
C GLN A 74 -11.54 0.00 -8.93
N ASP A 75 -12.45 0.19 -7.97
CA ASP A 75 -13.57 1.11 -8.11
C ASP A 75 -13.23 2.56 -7.73
N GLY A 76 -12.01 2.81 -7.28
CA GLY A 76 -11.48 4.11 -6.91
C GLY A 76 -11.78 4.51 -5.47
N THR A 77 -12.33 3.60 -4.66
CA THR A 77 -12.66 3.80 -3.25
C THR A 77 -12.18 2.62 -2.40
N VAL A 78 -12.19 2.77 -1.08
CA VAL A 78 -11.75 1.70 -0.15
C VAL A 78 -12.89 1.36 0.79
N ASP A 79 -13.41 0.14 0.72
CA ASP A 79 -14.44 -0.33 1.63
C ASP A 79 -13.87 -0.80 2.99
N PHE A 80 -14.73 -1.20 3.93
CA PHE A 80 -14.25 -1.60 5.25
C PHE A 80 -13.47 -2.92 5.27
N GLN A 81 -13.75 -3.85 4.36
CA GLN A 81 -13.01 -5.11 4.21
C GLN A 81 -11.59 -4.84 3.72
N GLU A 82 -11.46 -3.98 2.71
CA GLU A 82 -10.17 -3.53 2.19
C GLU A 82 -9.39 -2.74 3.25
N PHE A 83 -10.08 -1.84 3.97
CA PHE A 83 -9.50 -1.07 5.07
C PHE A 83 -8.97 -1.97 6.20
N ILE A 84 -9.72 -2.99 6.64
CA ILE A 84 -9.23 -3.87 7.72
C ILE A 84 -8.11 -4.81 7.24
N GLY A 85 -8.18 -5.28 5.99
CA GLY A 85 -7.12 -6.04 5.34
C GLY A 85 -5.79 -5.29 5.39
N LEU A 86 -5.82 -3.99 5.11
CA LEU A 86 -4.67 -3.10 5.24
C LEU A 86 -4.04 -3.15 6.64
N PHE A 87 -4.82 -2.84 7.68
CA PHE A 87 -4.29 -2.82 9.05
C PHE A 87 -3.83 -4.21 9.51
N ASN A 88 -4.42 -5.28 8.96
CA ASN A 88 -4.08 -6.65 9.33
C ASN A 88 -2.65 -6.97 8.89
N ILE A 89 -2.25 -6.55 7.70
CA ILE A 89 -0.88 -6.75 7.21
C ILE A 89 0.12 -6.00 8.09
N PHE A 90 -0.17 -4.75 8.44
CA PHE A 90 0.70 -3.99 9.33
C PHE A 90 0.78 -4.58 10.74
N LYS A 91 -0.33 -5.09 11.29
CA LYS A 91 -0.36 -5.73 12.60
C LYS A 91 0.40 -7.06 12.59
N ALA A 92 0.23 -7.89 11.56
CA ALA A 92 0.92 -9.16 11.42
C ALA A 92 2.45 -8.98 11.36
N SER A 93 2.91 -7.86 10.80
CA SER A 93 4.35 -7.58 10.67
C SER A 93 5.06 -7.30 12.00
N ASN A 94 4.38 -7.09 13.14
CA ASN A 94 4.96 -6.79 14.47
C ASN A 94 6.07 -5.70 14.48
N GLY A 95 6.11 -4.82 13.47
CA GLY A 95 7.18 -3.85 13.28
C GLY A 95 8.49 -4.42 12.70
N ASP A 96 8.55 -5.71 12.39
CA ASP A 96 9.68 -6.33 11.70
C ASP A 96 9.58 -6.03 10.19
N THR A 97 10.46 -5.15 9.74
CA THR A 97 10.61 -4.71 8.36
C THR A 97 11.03 -5.80 7.38
N THR A 98 11.39 -6.99 7.88
CA THR A 98 11.86 -8.12 7.07
C THR A 98 10.82 -9.24 6.92
N SER A 99 9.65 -9.10 7.55
CA SER A 99 8.53 -10.03 7.44
C SER A 99 8.02 -10.12 6.00
N LYS A 100 7.73 -11.34 5.53
CA LYS A 100 7.25 -11.62 4.16
C LYS A 100 6.07 -10.72 3.78
N ASP A 101 5.11 -10.57 4.69
CA ASP A 101 3.89 -9.79 4.46
C ASP A 101 4.18 -8.30 4.22
N LYS A 102 5.18 -7.72 4.90
CA LYS A 102 5.59 -6.33 4.66
C LYS A 102 6.32 -6.17 3.33
N LEU A 103 7.13 -7.16 2.94
CA LEU A 103 7.81 -7.17 1.65
C LEU A 103 6.81 -7.29 0.50
N GLU A 104 5.74 -8.08 0.66
CA GLU A 104 4.65 -8.19 -0.32
C GLU A 104 3.91 -6.86 -0.47
N VAL A 105 3.59 -6.18 0.63
CA VAL A 105 3.01 -4.83 0.57
C VAL A 105 3.96 -3.86 -0.12
N LEU A 106 5.23 -3.84 0.27
CA LEU A 106 6.20 -2.94 -0.34
C LEU A 106 6.36 -3.20 -1.84
N PHE A 107 6.42 -4.47 -2.25
CA PHE A 107 6.46 -4.86 -3.65
C PHE A 107 5.23 -4.36 -4.42
N LYS A 108 4.03 -4.56 -3.84
CA LYS A 108 2.79 -4.02 -4.40
C LYS A 108 2.79 -2.50 -4.49
N VAL A 109 3.56 -1.75 -3.70
CA VAL A 109 3.70 -0.29 -3.93
C VAL A 109 4.34 -0.02 -5.28
N TYR A 110 5.27 -0.86 -5.72
CA TYR A 110 5.95 -0.72 -7.01
C TYR A 110 5.19 -1.35 -8.19
N ASP A 111 4.58 -2.52 -8.01
CA ASP A 111 3.84 -3.26 -9.05
C ASP A 111 2.46 -2.62 -9.32
N ILE A 112 2.39 -1.67 -10.25
CA ILE A 112 1.21 -0.80 -10.49
C ILE A 112 0.10 -1.54 -11.19
N ASP A 113 0.44 -2.32 -12.22
CA ASP A 113 -0.55 -3.08 -12.98
C ASP A 113 -0.90 -4.45 -12.36
N ASN A 114 -0.25 -4.81 -11.25
CA ASN A 114 -0.41 -6.07 -10.52
C ASN A 114 -0.10 -7.30 -11.40
N ASP A 115 0.85 -7.19 -12.32
CA ASP A 115 1.30 -8.32 -13.15
C ASP A 115 2.27 -9.27 -12.40
N GLY A 116 2.67 -8.90 -11.17
CA GLY A 116 3.60 -9.65 -10.34
C GLY A 116 5.06 -9.30 -10.56
N PHE A 117 5.34 -8.26 -11.37
CA PHE A 117 6.67 -7.77 -11.69
C PHE A 117 6.73 -6.25 -11.50
N ILE A 118 7.94 -5.73 -11.26
CA ILE A 118 8.19 -4.30 -11.29
C ILE A 118 8.92 -3.99 -12.59
N SER A 119 8.22 -3.33 -13.52
CA SER A 119 8.82 -2.85 -14.75
C SER A 119 9.68 -1.59 -14.52
N ASN A 120 10.54 -1.28 -15.49
CA ASN A 120 11.34 -0.05 -15.49
C ASN A 120 10.48 1.22 -15.31
N GLY A 121 9.34 1.29 -15.99
CA GLY A 121 8.44 2.44 -15.94
C GLY A 121 7.76 2.60 -14.57
N GLU A 122 7.36 1.50 -13.96
CA GLU A 122 6.73 1.50 -12.64
C GLU A 122 7.74 1.89 -11.55
N LEU A 123 8.95 1.33 -11.60
CA LEU A 123 10.02 1.71 -10.71
C LEU A 123 10.34 3.21 -10.83
N PHE A 124 10.43 3.73 -12.05
CA PHE A 124 10.64 5.17 -12.28
C PHE A 124 9.53 6.00 -11.64
N LEU A 125 8.27 5.65 -11.87
CA LEU A 125 7.14 6.43 -11.39
C LEU A 125 7.13 6.50 -9.86
N VAL A 126 7.31 5.37 -9.19
CA VAL A 126 7.28 5.30 -7.73
C VAL A 126 8.46 6.04 -7.12
N LEU A 127 9.68 5.87 -7.66
CA LEU A 127 10.83 6.65 -7.19
C LEU A 127 10.66 8.15 -7.45
N LYS A 128 10.04 8.55 -8.58
CA LYS A 128 9.73 9.97 -8.87
C LYS A 128 8.79 10.56 -7.82
N MET A 129 7.80 9.79 -7.37
CA MET A 129 6.90 10.22 -6.29
C MET A 129 7.65 10.41 -4.95
N MET A 130 8.66 9.58 -4.66
CA MET A 130 9.44 9.68 -3.42
C MET A 130 10.45 10.83 -3.42
N VAL A 131 11.24 10.96 -4.49
CA VAL A 131 12.30 11.98 -4.55
C VAL A 131 11.78 13.35 -4.96
N GLY A 132 10.57 13.41 -5.55
CA GLY A 132 9.96 14.63 -6.07
C GLY A 132 10.85 15.30 -7.11
N ASN A 133 11.17 16.58 -6.88
CA ASN A 133 12.01 17.40 -7.75
C ASN A 133 13.48 17.45 -7.33
N ASN A 134 13.91 16.60 -6.38
CA ASN A 134 15.30 16.58 -5.91
C ASN A 134 16.27 15.99 -6.94
N LEU A 135 15.78 15.22 -7.90
CA LEU A 135 16.55 14.64 -9.01
C LEU A 135 15.92 15.01 -10.34
N SER A 136 16.76 15.21 -11.37
CA SER A 136 16.27 15.31 -12.75
C SER A 136 15.77 13.95 -13.25
N ASP A 137 14.90 13.97 -14.25
CA ASP A 137 14.37 12.73 -14.84
C ASP A 137 15.48 11.86 -15.43
N GLU A 138 16.54 12.47 -15.97
CA GLU A 138 17.72 11.75 -16.48
C GLU A 138 18.51 11.07 -15.36
N GLN A 139 18.74 11.77 -14.23
CA GLN A 139 19.42 11.17 -13.08
C GLN A 139 18.59 10.05 -12.46
N LEU A 140 17.27 10.24 -12.39
CA LEU A 140 16.35 9.23 -11.89
C LEU A 140 16.34 8.00 -12.80
N GLN A 141 16.26 8.20 -14.12
CA GLN A 141 16.30 7.10 -15.09
C GLN A 141 17.60 6.30 -14.98
N GLN A 142 18.75 6.96 -14.78
CA GLN A 142 20.02 6.26 -14.56
C GLN A 142 20.00 5.38 -13.30
N ILE A 143 19.31 5.81 -12.23
CA ILE A 143 19.13 5.00 -11.03
C ILE A 143 18.24 3.80 -11.33
N VAL A 144 17.12 4.01 -12.03
CA VAL A 144 16.17 2.96 -12.42
C VAL A 144 16.88 1.91 -13.28
N ASP A 145 17.57 2.32 -14.34
CA ASP A 145 18.26 1.42 -15.26
C ASP A 145 19.33 0.60 -14.54
N LYS A 146 20.09 1.24 -13.64
CA LYS A 146 21.08 0.56 -12.81
C LYS A 146 20.41 -0.46 -11.87
N THR A 147 19.27 -0.10 -11.27
CA THR A 147 18.53 -0.98 -10.37
C THR A 147 18.04 -2.22 -11.09
N ILE A 148 17.41 -2.06 -12.27
CA ILE A 148 16.97 -3.19 -13.10
C ILE A 148 18.17 -4.04 -13.48
N LEU A 149 19.25 -3.45 -14.00
CA LEU A 149 20.44 -4.18 -14.42
C LEU A 149 21.10 -5.01 -13.30
N GLU A 150 21.07 -4.52 -12.06
CA GLU A 150 21.66 -5.19 -10.90
C GLU A 150 20.70 -6.18 -10.22
N GLY A 151 19.40 -5.99 -10.40
CA GLY A 151 18.33 -6.73 -9.74
C GLY A 151 17.69 -7.84 -10.57
N ASP A 152 17.66 -7.67 -11.89
CA ASP A 152 17.14 -8.62 -12.87
C ASP A 152 18.16 -9.76 -13.08
N LEU A 153 17.93 -10.89 -12.42
CA LEU A 153 18.83 -12.04 -12.39
C LEU A 153 18.54 -13.04 -13.52
N ASP A 154 17.31 -13.07 -14.02
CA ASP A 154 16.89 -13.96 -15.10
C ASP A 154 16.89 -13.32 -16.50
N GLY A 155 17.02 -11.99 -16.57
CA GLY A 155 17.20 -11.21 -17.78
C GLY A 155 15.90 -10.89 -18.52
N ASP A 156 14.74 -10.92 -17.83
CA ASP A 156 13.43 -10.63 -18.42
C ASP A 156 13.14 -9.12 -18.58
N GLY A 157 14.02 -8.27 -18.05
CA GLY A 157 13.93 -6.81 -18.10
C GLY A 157 13.02 -6.20 -17.03
N LYS A 158 12.56 -6.99 -16.06
CA LYS A 158 11.71 -6.59 -14.93
C LYS A 158 12.32 -7.11 -13.62
N ILE A 159 11.70 -6.78 -12.49
CA ILE A 159 12.08 -7.31 -11.17
C ILE A 159 10.90 -8.13 -10.62
N SER A 160 11.09 -9.43 -10.46
CA SER A 160 10.16 -10.32 -9.78
C SER A 160 10.19 -10.12 -8.26
N PHE A 161 9.17 -10.64 -7.56
CA PHE A 161 9.14 -10.59 -6.09
C PHE A 161 10.36 -11.25 -5.42
N GLU A 162 10.90 -12.34 -5.99
CA GLU A 162 12.09 -13.01 -5.44
C GLU A 162 13.35 -12.16 -5.59
N GLU A 163 13.52 -11.51 -6.74
CA GLU A 163 14.62 -10.58 -7.02
C GLU A 163 14.53 -9.33 -6.14
N PHE A 164 13.33 -8.78 -5.98
CA PHE A 164 13.06 -7.65 -5.09
C PHE A 164 13.51 -7.95 -3.65
N LYS A 165 13.18 -9.13 -3.12
CA LYS A 165 13.68 -9.58 -1.81
C LYS A 165 15.19 -9.70 -1.78
N GLY A 166 15.80 -10.14 -2.88
CA GLY A 166 17.25 -10.18 -3.06
C GLY A 166 17.86 -8.78 -2.90
N ILE A 167 17.38 -7.82 -3.67
CA ILE A 167 17.82 -6.41 -3.66
C ILE A 167 17.78 -5.82 -2.25
N LEU A 168 16.66 -5.99 -1.54
CA LEU A 168 16.47 -5.47 -0.18
C LEU A 168 17.36 -6.12 0.87
N ARG A 169 17.89 -7.33 0.62
CA ARG A 169 18.74 -8.09 1.55
C ARG A 169 20.23 -7.87 1.33
N THR A 170 20.67 -7.68 0.09
CA THR A 170 22.11 -7.75 -0.27
C THR A 170 22.73 -6.40 -0.60
N GLN A 171 21.94 -5.39 -0.99
CA GLN A 171 22.49 -4.11 -1.43
C GLN A 171 22.10 -2.98 -0.48
N ALA A 172 23.04 -2.55 0.37
CA ALA A 172 22.80 -1.45 1.32
C ALA A 172 22.33 -0.16 0.60
N ASP A 173 22.99 0.23 -0.48
CA ASP A 173 22.66 1.47 -1.22
C ASP A 173 21.39 1.38 -2.08
N LEU A 174 21.05 0.20 -2.62
CA LEU A 174 19.89 0.02 -3.51
C LEU A 174 18.63 -0.29 -2.69
N GLY A 175 18.79 -1.13 -1.67
CA GLY A 175 17.73 -1.44 -0.72
C GLY A 175 17.29 -0.21 0.06
N ASP A 176 18.23 0.66 0.48
CA ASP A 176 17.87 1.91 1.16
C ASP A 176 17.11 2.89 0.26
N LYS A 177 17.30 2.85 -1.07
CA LYS A 177 16.51 3.65 -2.02
C LYS A 177 15.12 3.11 -2.26
N MET A 178 14.94 1.80 -2.12
CA MET A 178 13.64 1.14 -2.32
C MET A 178 12.81 1.04 -1.05
N ARG A 179 13.42 1.28 0.12
CA ARG A 179 12.74 1.29 1.41
C ARG A 179 11.77 2.45 1.50
N ILE A 180 10.54 2.11 1.86
CA ILE A 180 9.51 3.08 2.22
C ILE A 180 9.34 3.00 3.73
N ASP A 181 9.64 4.11 4.39
CA ASP A 181 9.24 4.33 5.77
C ASP A 181 7.75 4.71 5.77
N LEU A 182 6.90 3.67 5.92
CA LEU A 182 5.45 3.77 6.13
C LEU A 182 5.13 4.07 7.60
#